data_AF-A0A2U1B3W0-F1
#
_entry.id   AF-A0A2U1B3W0-F1
#
_cell.length_a   1.000
_cell.length_b   1.000
_cell.length_c   1.000
_cell.angle_alpha   90.00
_cell.angle_beta   90.00
_cell.angle_gamma   90.00
#
_symmetry.space_group_name_H-M   'P 1'
#
loop_
_entity.id
_entity.type
_entity.pdbx_description
1 polymer ?
#
loop_
_entity_poly.entity_id
_entity_poly.type
_entity_poly.pdbx_seq_one_letter_code
_entity_poly.pdbx_strand_id
1 'polypeptide(L)'
;MKLAMLLLIFPASFCILAEPCPPQAKLLEMRMQSNRMQLNHAILKHPEDYSAACIKKAAEDLAELERDWLTAKDWSSPAPEFTLPHLSSAPVIDGKADEPVWRQARKWLGSFPCSSEKYLADGSIWRLAWHGRYLYGSVFFPDCDMTFYKGRQGESWENRRIWQGDCLEVFVQPDESIPYYLEFLLSPGNTAWILDHVLPESGFWTTIHFHFQYEIQVAGHINDNGYELEFRIDLADFPPYQQRRKPRGGDVLRMTMVRMNLDIRKQEKTVQTSFYPLLHSGHNIFGYAKMILAEGKSLKNH
;
A
#
# COMPACT_ATOMS: atom_id res chain seq x y z
N MET A 1 16.58 17.80 36.75
CA MET A 1 15.17 17.41 36.52
C MET A 1 14.89 16.86 35.11
N LYS A 2 15.46 17.39 34.01
CA LYS A 2 15.17 16.92 32.64
C LYS A 2 15.58 15.46 32.33
N LEU A 3 16.72 14.99 32.87
CA LEU A 3 17.23 13.63 32.59
C LEU A 3 16.39 12.51 33.25
N ALA A 4 15.86 12.77 34.45
CA ALA A 4 15.07 11.81 35.22
C ALA A 4 13.66 11.60 34.64
N MET A 5 13.10 12.63 34.00
CA MET A 5 11.80 12.54 33.31
C MET A 5 11.92 11.76 31.99
N LEU A 6 13.08 11.82 31.32
CA LEU A 6 13.36 10.98 30.15
C LEU A 6 13.40 9.50 30.53
N LEU A 7 14.13 9.12 31.59
CA LEU A 7 14.26 7.75 32.08
C LEU A 7 12.92 7.07 32.45
N LEU A 8 11.87 7.84 32.76
CA LEU A 8 10.53 7.35 33.08
C LEU A 8 9.68 6.99 31.85
N ILE A 9 10.01 7.51 30.66
CA ILE A 9 9.31 7.20 29.40
C ILE A 9 9.83 5.87 28.79
N PHE A 10 11.05 5.47 29.14
CA PHE A 10 11.77 4.35 28.52
C PHE A 10 11.49 2.90 28.98
N PRO A 11 10.94 2.59 30.18
CA PRO A 11 10.82 1.19 30.59
C PRO A 11 9.79 0.43 29.74
N ALA A 12 8.74 1.10 29.24
CA ALA A 12 7.74 0.48 28.39
C ALA A 12 8.32 0.07 27.02
N SER A 13 9.05 0.97 26.35
CA SER A 13 9.65 0.70 25.03
C SER A 13 10.72 -0.40 25.04
N PHE A 14 11.36 -0.66 26.19
CA PHE A 14 12.33 -1.75 26.35
C PHE A 14 11.68 -3.13 26.37
N CYS A 15 10.48 -3.26 26.94
CA CYS A 15 9.74 -4.51 26.98
C CYS A 15 9.09 -4.85 25.63
N ILE A 16 8.70 -3.84 24.85
CA ILE A 16 8.00 -3.99 23.58
C ILE A 16 8.82 -4.76 22.53
N LEU A 17 10.15 -4.60 22.52
CA LEU A 17 11.04 -5.31 21.57
C LEU A 17 11.42 -6.73 22.01
N ALA A 18 11.00 -7.18 23.20
CA ALA A 18 11.33 -8.51 23.72
C ALA A 18 10.30 -9.58 23.34
N GLU A 19 9.14 -9.18 22.84
CA GLU A 19 8.07 -10.12 22.43
C GLU A 19 8.13 -10.38 20.92
N PRO A 20 7.98 -11.64 20.47
CA PRO A 20 7.97 -11.98 19.06
C PRO A 20 6.74 -11.35 18.38
N CYS A 21 6.96 -10.48 17.41
CA CYS A 21 5.91 -9.94 16.56
C CYS A 21 5.79 -10.77 15.26
N PRO A 22 4.61 -10.78 14.59
CA PRO A 22 4.48 -11.45 13.31
C PRO A 22 5.41 -10.79 12.26
N PRO A 23 5.86 -11.52 11.22
CA PRO A 23 6.79 -10.99 10.20
C PRO A 23 6.38 -9.65 9.57
N GLN A 24 5.07 -9.38 9.49
CA GLN A 24 4.49 -8.15 8.94
C GLN A 24 4.73 -6.93 9.83
N ALA A 25 5.04 -7.12 11.11
CA ALA A 25 5.40 -6.09 12.06
C ALA A 25 6.88 -5.65 11.96
N LYS A 26 7.67 -6.25 11.06
CA LYS A 26 9.08 -5.89 10.85
C LYS A 26 9.27 -4.39 10.56
N LEU A 27 8.32 -3.76 9.85
CA LEU A 27 8.33 -2.31 9.63
C LEU A 27 8.30 -1.53 10.95
N LEU A 28 7.46 -1.97 11.88
CA LEU A 28 7.32 -1.37 13.20
C LEU A 28 8.59 -1.56 14.02
N GLU A 29 9.19 -2.76 14.00
CA GLU A 29 10.48 -3.03 14.65
C GLU A 29 11.57 -2.07 14.16
N MET A 30 11.67 -1.87 12.84
CA MET A 30 12.63 -0.94 12.23
C MET A 30 12.39 0.51 12.71
N ARG A 31 11.13 0.97 12.70
CA ARG A 31 10.77 2.32 13.16
C ARG A 31 11.07 2.54 14.63
N MET A 32 10.79 1.55 15.48
CA MET A 32 11.09 1.58 16.90
C MET A 32 12.60 1.68 17.15
N GLN A 33 13.40 0.88 16.44
CA GLN A 33 14.86 0.94 16.52
C GLN A 33 15.40 2.31 16.07
N SER A 34 14.87 2.86 14.98
CA SER A 34 15.26 4.17 14.45
C SER A 34 14.93 5.30 15.42
N ASN A 35 13.71 5.31 15.97
CA ASN A 35 13.29 6.29 16.98
C ASN A 35 14.18 6.23 18.23
N ARG A 36 14.50 5.02 18.71
CA ARG A 36 15.43 4.84 19.83
C ARG A 36 16.80 5.45 19.52
N MET A 37 17.33 5.22 18.32
CA MET A 37 18.63 5.75 17.90
C MET A 37 18.62 7.28 17.83
N GLN A 38 17.59 7.88 17.20
CA GLN A 38 17.44 9.33 17.10
C GLN A 38 17.36 9.98 18.47
N LEU A 39 16.58 9.41 19.39
CA LEU A 39 16.43 9.91 20.75
C LEU A 39 17.75 9.81 21.54
N ASN A 40 18.44 8.67 21.48
CA ASN A 40 19.77 8.51 22.09
C ASN A 40 20.78 9.53 21.53
N HIS A 41 20.76 9.75 20.22
CA HIS A 41 21.64 10.73 19.57
C HIS A 41 21.39 12.15 20.07
N ALA A 42 20.11 12.54 20.13
CA ALA A 42 19.71 13.87 20.59
C ALA A 42 20.12 14.13 22.05
N ILE A 43 19.95 13.14 22.94
CA ILE A 43 20.35 13.23 24.35
C ILE A 43 21.86 13.40 24.50
N LEU A 44 22.65 12.68 23.70
CA LEU A 44 24.10 12.61 23.85
C LEU A 44 24.83 13.81 23.25
N LYS A 45 24.33 14.39 22.15
CA LYS A 45 25.06 15.44 21.43
C LYS A 45 24.63 16.86 21.74
N HIS A 46 23.34 17.11 21.96
CA HIS A 46 22.79 18.46 22.06
C HIS A 46 21.64 18.53 23.08
N PRO A 47 21.90 18.28 24.38
CA PRO A 47 20.85 18.29 25.41
C PRO A 47 20.18 19.67 25.57
N GLU A 48 20.88 20.76 25.21
CA GLU A 48 20.37 22.13 25.13
C GLU A 48 19.42 22.39 23.94
N ASP A 49 19.58 21.67 22.83
CA ASP A 49 18.75 21.83 21.62
C ASP A 49 17.41 21.09 21.71
N TYR A 50 17.21 20.30 22.76
CA TYR A 50 15.97 19.57 22.99
C TYR A 50 14.89 20.49 23.58
N SER A 51 14.31 21.28 22.68
CA SER A 51 13.18 22.16 22.98
C SER A 51 11.96 21.35 23.46
N ALA A 52 11.03 22.02 24.15
CA ALA A 52 9.77 21.40 24.56
C ALA A 52 8.97 20.84 23.36
N ALA A 53 9.12 21.43 22.17
CA ALA A 53 8.49 20.95 20.94
C ALA A 53 9.08 19.61 20.46
N CYS A 54 10.41 19.45 20.53
CA CYS A 54 11.08 18.19 20.19
C CYS A 54 10.67 17.06 21.14
N ILE A 55 10.58 17.34 22.45
CA ILE A 55 10.10 16.38 23.46
C ILE A 55 8.66 15.98 23.15
N LYS A 56 7.80 16.95 22.87
CA LYS A 56 6.39 16.70 22.55
C LYS A 56 6.25 15.81 21.31
N LYS A 57 6.95 16.13 20.21
CA LYS A 57 6.92 15.34 18.98
C LYS A 57 7.41 13.91 19.19
N ALA A 58 8.53 13.74 19.90
CA ALA A 58 9.04 12.40 20.23
C ALA A 58 8.05 11.59 21.08
N ALA A 59 7.34 12.22 22.02
CA ALA A 59 6.30 11.56 22.80
C ALA A 59 5.09 11.17 21.94
N GLU A 60 4.68 12.01 20.99
CA GLU A 60 3.61 11.70 20.03
C GLU A 60 3.98 10.52 19.12
N ASP A 61 5.21 10.51 18.59
CA ASP A 61 5.74 9.44 17.73
C ASP A 61 5.83 8.11 18.51
N LEU A 62 6.30 8.14 19.76
CA LEU A 62 6.33 6.96 20.62
C LEU A 62 4.93 6.43 20.93
N ALA A 63 3.97 7.31 21.22
CA ALA A 63 2.60 6.91 21.46
C ALA A 63 1.94 6.31 20.22
N GLU A 64 2.31 6.76 19.01
CA GLU A 64 1.88 6.14 17.76
C GLU A 64 2.46 4.74 17.59
N LEU A 65 3.77 4.58 17.79
CA LEU A 65 4.43 3.28 17.72
C LEU A 65 3.87 2.28 18.76
N GLU A 66 3.52 2.74 19.95
CA GLU A 66 2.90 1.90 20.98
C GLU A 66 1.51 1.42 20.55
N ARG A 67 0.67 2.29 19.97
CA ARG A 67 -0.64 1.89 19.42
C ARG A 67 -0.50 0.89 18.26
N ASP A 68 0.45 1.15 17.38
CA ASP A 68 0.79 0.26 16.28
C ASP A 68 1.29 -1.09 16.79
N TRP A 69 2.06 -1.12 17.87
CA TRP A 69 2.53 -2.36 18.48
C TRP A 69 1.42 -3.16 19.13
N LEU A 70 0.53 -2.51 19.89
CA LEU A 70 -0.63 -3.19 20.47
C LEU A 70 -1.49 -3.83 19.37
N THR A 71 -1.61 -3.16 18.22
CA THR A 71 -2.30 -3.73 17.06
C THR A 71 -1.53 -4.90 16.44
N ALA A 72 -0.22 -4.77 16.29
CA ALA A 72 0.64 -5.80 15.68
C ALA A 72 0.82 -7.05 16.55
N LYS A 73 0.82 -6.89 17.87
CA LYS A 73 0.99 -7.99 18.83
C LYS A 73 -0.15 -9.01 18.74
N ASP A 74 -1.37 -8.54 18.58
CA ASP A 74 -2.55 -9.39 18.47
C ASP A 74 -2.87 -9.78 17.01
N TRP A 75 -2.01 -9.39 16.06
CA TRP A 75 -2.23 -9.64 14.64
C TRP A 75 -1.98 -11.10 14.28
N SER A 76 -3.00 -11.75 13.72
CA SER A 76 -3.00 -13.19 13.48
C SER A 76 -2.95 -13.57 11.99
N SER A 77 -3.29 -12.65 11.10
CA SER A 77 -3.45 -12.89 9.67
C SER A 77 -2.10 -12.81 8.95
N PRO A 78 -1.56 -13.92 8.42
CA PRO A 78 -0.33 -13.88 7.62
C PRO A 78 -0.54 -13.06 6.33
N ALA A 79 0.54 -12.54 5.76
CA ALA A 79 0.50 -12.05 4.39
C ALA A 79 0.07 -13.20 3.46
N PRO A 80 -1.04 -13.07 2.69
CA PRO A 80 -1.61 -14.19 1.98
C PRO A 80 -0.85 -14.51 0.70
N GLU A 81 -1.03 -15.72 0.19
CA GLU A 81 -0.57 -16.14 -1.14
C GLU A 81 -1.79 -16.32 -2.06
N PHE A 82 -1.73 -15.74 -3.25
CA PHE A 82 -2.78 -15.85 -4.26
C PHE A 82 -2.21 -16.23 -5.61
N THR A 83 -2.92 -17.13 -6.30
CA THR A 83 -2.70 -17.38 -7.71
C THR A 83 -3.52 -16.39 -8.55
N LEU A 84 -2.86 -15.64 -9.43
CA LEU A 84 -3.47 -14.74 -10.39
C LEU A 84 -3.77 -15.49 -11.70
N PRO A 85 -5.05 -15.63 -12.09
CA PRO A 85 -5.43 -16.33 -13.32
C PRO A 85 -4.83 -15.66 -14.57
N HIS A 86 -4.39 -16.48 -15.53
CA HIS A 86 -4.09 -16.01 -16.88
C HIS A 86 -5.39 -15.90 -17.68
N LEU A 87 -5.75 -14.70 -18.12
CA LEU A 87 -6.98 -14.47 -18.88
C LEU A 87 -6.87 -15.08 -20.30
N SER A 88 -8.00 -15.48 -20.88
CA SER A 88 -8.04 -15.99 -22.26
C SER A 88 -7.73 -14.92 -23.32
N SER A 89 -8.00 -13.64 -23.01
CA SER A 89 -7.76 -12.48 -23.86
C SER A 89 -7.45 -11.26 -22.99
N ALA A 90 -6.83 -10.23 -23.56
CA ALA A 90 -6.67 -8.95 -22.89
C ALA A 90 -8.05 -8.26 -22.74
N PRO A 91 -8.43 -7.80 -21.53
CA PRO A 91 -9.52 -6.86 -21.35
C PRO A 91 -9.23 -5.52 -22.05
N VAL A 92 -10.29 -4.86 -22.51
CA VAL A 92 -10.26 -3.46 -22.90
C VAL A 92 -10.30 -2.63 -21.61
N ILE A 93 -9.42 -1.63 -21.51
CA ILE A 93 -9.40 -0.73 -20.35
C ILE A 93 -10.26 0.49 -20.68
N ASP A 94 -11.55 0.43 -20.37
CA ASP A 94 -12.54 1.49 -20.62
C ASP A 94 -13.24 2.02 -19.34
N GLY A 95 -12.90 1.43 -18.20
CA GLY A 95 -13.37 1.79 -16.88
C GLY A 95 -14.57 0.97 -16.42
N LYS A 96 -14.94 -0.09 -17.14
CA LYS A 96 -16.09 -0.95 -16.83
C LYS A 96 -15.72 -2.43 -16.94
N ALA A 97 -15.80 -3.14 -15.82
CA ALA A 97 -15.47 -4.57 -15.82
C ALA A 97 -16.68 -5.47 -16.16
N ASP A 98 -17.39 -5.15 -17.24
CA ASP A 98 -18.58 -5.89 -17.70
C ASP A 98 -18.25 -7.00 -18.71
N GLU A 99 -17.05 -6.97 -19.30
CA GLU A 99 -16.59 -7.98 -20.25
C GLU A 99 -16.58 -9.40 -19.62
N PRO A 100 -16.99 -10.44 -20.37
CA PRO A 100 -16.99 -11.81 -19.87
C PRO A 100 -15.62 -12.30 -19.38
N VAL A 101 -14.52 -11.76 -19.90
CA VAL A 101 -13.15 -12.15 -19.53
C VAL A 101 -12.85 -11.86 -18.05
N TRP A 102 -13.43 -10.79 -17.48
CA TRP A 102 -13.27 -10.45 -16.06
C TRP A 102 -13.84 -11.50 -15.10
N ARG A 103 -14.72 -12.40 -15.58
CA ARG A 103 -15.20 -13.54 -14.78
C ARG A 103 -14.12 -14.58 -14.51
N GLN A 104 -13.02 -14.56 -15.28
CA GLN A 104 -11.87 -15.43 -15.09
C GLN A 104 -10.89 -14.87 -14.05
N ALA A 105 -10.98 -13.57 -13.74
CA ALA A 105 -10.08 -12.92 -12.80
C ALA A 105 -10.30 -13.42 -11.36
N ARG A 106 -9.25 -13.36 -10.55
CA ARG A 106 -9.38 -13.56 -9.11
C ARG A 106 -10.22 -12.42 -8.56
N LYS A 107 -11.31 -12.75 -7.86
CA LYS A 107 -12.27 -11.77 -7.33
C LYS A 107 -12.31 -11.82 -5.80
N TRP A 108 -12.28 -10.65 -5.18
CA TRP A 108 -12.57 -10.44 -3.76
C TRP A 108 -13.78 -9.53 -3.61
N LEU A 109 -14.57 -9.76 -2.57
CA LEU A 109 -15.74 -8.97 -2.21
C LEU A 109 -15.51 -8.38 -0.83
N GLY A 110 -16.01 -7.17 -0.59
CA GLY A 110 -15.84 -6.46 0.67
C GLY A 110 -14.42 -5.91 0.84
N SER A 111 -14.11 -5.46 2.04
CA SER A 111 -12.80 -4.89 2.38
C SER A 111 -12.44 -5.11 3.85
N PHE A 112 -11.21 -4.76 4.20
CA PHE A 112 -10.69 -4.74 5.56
C PHE A 112 -10.07 -3.35 5.80
N PRO A 113 -10.45 -2.62 6.86
CA PRO A 113 -9.71 -1.43 7.27
C PRO A 113 -8.25 -1.79 7.50
N CYS A 114 -7.33 -0.95 7.02
CA CYS A 114 -5.92 -1.17 7.31
C CYS A 114 -5.69 -1.14 8.83
N SER A 115 -4.79 -1.99 9.32
CA SER A 115 -4.62 -2.28 10.75
C SER A 115 -5.86 -2.89 11.43
N SER A 116 -6.71 -3.59 10.67
CA SER A 116 -7.82 -4.39 11.22
C SER A 116 -8.00 -5.70 10.46
N GLU A 117 -8.30 -6.77 11.20
CA GLU A 117 -8.69 -8.08 10.64
C GLU A 117 -10.22 -8.18 10.44
N LYS A 118 -10.95 -7.10 10.75
CA LYS A 118 -12.41 -7.07 10.65
C LYS A 118 -12.86 -6.89 9.21
N TYR A 119 -13.54 -7.91 8.69
CA TYR A 119 -14.18 -7.87 7.39
C TYR A 119 -15.35 -6.88 7.35
N LEU A 120 -15.44 -6.11 6.27
CA LEU A 120 -16.54 -5.22 5.93
C LEU A 120 -17.22 -5.71 4.65
N ALA A 121 -18.50 -6.04 4.75
CA ALA A 121 -19.35 -6.31 3.58
C ALA A 121 -19.84 -4.99 2.95
N ASP A 122 -18.90 -4.13 2.55
CA ASP A 122 -19.15 -2.77 2.04
C ASP A 122 -19.54 -2.73 0.56
N GLY A 123 -19.66 -3.89 -0.09
CA GLY A 123 -19.98 -4.03 -1.51
C GLY A 123 -18.80 -3.74 -2.46
N SER A 124 -17.61 -3.44 -1.93
CA SER A 124 -16.40 -3.29 -2.75
C SER A 124 -16.11 -4.58 -3.51
N ILE A 125 -15.69 -4.45 -4.76
CA ILE A 125 -15.26 -5.57 -5.59
C ILE A 125 -13.85 -5.29 -6.07
N TRP A 126 -12.99 -6.29 -5.95
CA TRP A 126 -11.60 -6.22 -6.39
C TRP A 126 -11.34 -7.39 -7.32
N ARG A 127 -10.68 -7.13 -8.44
CA ARG A 127 -10.30 -8.14 -9.43
C ARG A 127 -8.84 -7.98 -9.80
N LEU A 128 -8.11 -9.10 -9.86
CA LEU A 128 -6.76 -9.16 -10.38
C LEU A 128 -6.58 -10.39 -11.26
N ALA A 129 -5.85 -10.21 -12.35
CA ALA A 129 -5.47 -11.27 -13.28
C ALA A 129 -4.24 -10.83 -14.09
N TRP A 130 -3.73 -11.70 -14.94
CA TRP A 130 -2.67 -11.33 -15.88
C TRP A 130 -2.94 -11.87 -17.28
N HIS A 131 -2.35 -11.24 -18.29
CA HIS A 131 -2.41 -11.73 -19.67
C HIS A 131 -1.23 -11.16 -20.47
N GLY A 132 -0.52 -12.04 -21.18
CA GLY A 132 0.66 -11.62 -21.95
C GLY A 132 1.74 -11.02 -21.04
N ARG A 133 2.04 -9.72 -21.22
CA ARG A 133 3.04 -9.00 -20.40
C ARG A 133 2.43 -8.13 -19.29
N TYR A 134 1.11 -8.08 -19.17
CA TYR A 134 0.44 -7.12 -18.30
C TYR A 134 -0.26 -7.78 -17.11
N LEU A 135 -0.17 -7.11 -15.97
CA LEU A 135 -1.07 -7.30 -14.83
C LEU A 135 -2.32 -6.47 -15.08
N TYR A 136 -3.50 -7.07 -14.94
CA TYR A 136 -4.79 -6.42 -15.10
C TYR A 136 -5.49 -6.35 -13.75
N GLY A 137 -6.09 -5.20 -13.45
CA GLY A 137 -6.94 -5.05 -12.28
C GLY A 137 -8.20 -4.25 -12.58
N SER A 138 -9.24 -4.58 -11.84
CA SER A 138 -10.50 -3.84 -11.83
C SER A 138 -10.99 -3.70 -10.39
N VAL A 139 -11.54 -2.54 -10.05
CA VAL A 139 -12.23 -2.33 -8.79
C VAL A 139 -13.59 -1.68 -9.02
N PHE A 140 -14.53 -1.98 -8.13
CA PHE A 140 -15.74 -1.21 -7.94
C PHE A 140 -15.84 -0.85 -6.46
N PHE A 141 -16.03 0.43 -6.17
CA PHE A 141 -16.15 0.94 -4.81
C PHE A 141 -17.47 1.66 -4.64
N PRO A 142 -18.40 1.07 -3.84
CA PRO A 142 -19.61 1.77 -3.46
C PRO A 142 -19.29 3.02 -2.67
N ASP A 143 -19.84 4.14 -3.12
CA ASP A 143 -19.61 5.44 -2.52
C ASP A 143 -20.64 6.46 -3.02
N CYS A 144 -21.19 7.28 -2.12
CA CYS A 144 -22.18 8.29 -2.45
C CYS A 144 -21.65 9.73 -2.27
N ASP A 145 -20.42 9.89 -1.77
CA ASP A 145 -19.81 11.16 -1.41
C ASP A 145 -18.34 11.24 -1.85
N MET A 146 -18.08 10.71 -3.04
CA MET A 146 -16.77 10.70 -3.68
C MET A 146 -16.23 12.11 -3.94
N THR A 147 -14.97 12.33 -3.57
CA THR A 147 -14.20 13.53 -3.84
C THR A 147 -12.84 13.18 -4.43
N PHE A 148 -12.65 13.51 -5.71
CA PHE A 148 -11.42 13.23 -6.44
C PHE A 148 -10.50 14.46 -6.49
N TYR A 149 -9.24 14.30 -6.09
CA TYR A 149 -8.21 15.33 -6.28
C TYR A 149 -7.19 14.96 -7.35
N LYS A 150 -6.52 15.98 -7.88
CA LYS A 150 -5.53 15.82 -8.96
C LYS A 150 -4.12 16.30 -8.60
N GLY A 151 -3.96 16.95 -7.45
CA GLY A 151 -2.67 17.52 -7.05
C GLY A 151 -1.61 16.44 -6.88
N ARG A 152 -0.37 16.80 -7.22
CA ARG A 152 0.82 15.95 -7.09
C ARG A 152 1.85 16.57 -6.15
N GLN A 153 2.73 15.73 -5.60
CA GLN A 153 3.78 16.16 -4.68
C GLN A 153 4.73 17.10 -5.44
N GLY A 154 5.07 18.21 -4.81
CA GLY A 154 5.85 19.29 -5.43
C GLY A 154 5.01 20.42 -6.04
N GLU A 155 3.69 20.26 -6.17
CA GLU A 155 2.79 21.37 -6.52
C GLU A 155 2.47 22.26 -5.30
N SER A 156 1.74 23.37 -5.49
CA SER A 156 1.28 24.22 -4.39
C SER A 156 0.57 23.40 -3.29
N TRP A 157 0.78 23.76 -2.02
CA TRP A 157 0.14 23.11 -0.87
C TRP A 157 -1.38 23.27 -0.87
N GLU A 158 -1.90 24.27 -1.59
CA GLU A 158 -3.33 24.51 -1.79
C GLU A 158 -3.98 23.41 -2.67
N ASN A 159 -3.19 22.74 -3.52
CA ASN A 159 -3.68 21.63 -4.34
C ASN A 159 -3.72 20.35 -3.50
N ARG A 160 -4.91 19.92 -3.08
CA ARG A 160 -5.05 18.61 -2.43
C ARG A 160 -4.53 17.49 -3.34
N ARG A 161 -3.78 16.58 -2.74
CA ARG A 161 -3.13 15.45 -3.42
C ARG A 161 -4.10 14.33 -3.66
N ILE A 162 -3.83 13.51 -4.67
CA ILE A 162 -4.72 12.39 -5.06
C ILE A 162 -5.08 11.47 -3.88
N TRP A 163 -4.12 11.12 -3.01
CA TRP A 163 -4.35 10.25 -1.83
C TRP A 163 -5.15 10.92 -0.71
N GLN A 164 -5.35 12.24 -0.77
CA GLN A 164 -6.19 12.97 0.19
C GLN A 164 -7.68 12.86 -0.16
N GLY A 165 -8.00 12.38 -1.36
CA GLY A 165 -9.36 12.14 -1.83
C GLY A 165 -9.62 10.66 -2.05
N ASP A 166 -10.65 10.35 -2.83
CA ASP A 166 -10.95 9.00 -3.26
C ASP A 166 -10.01 8.55 -4.36
N CYS A 167 -9.31 7.44 -4.11
CA CYS A 167 -8.44 6.83 -5.11
C CYS A 167 -8.21 5.36 -4.80
N LEU A 168 -7.62 4.66 -5.77
CA LEU A 168 -7.02 3.36 -5.59
C LEU A 168 -5.50 3.55 -5.60
N GLU A 169 -4.83 3.07 -4.57
CA GLU A 169 -3.38 2.91 -4.55
C GLU A 169 -3.05 1.43 -4.81
N VAL A 170 -2.19 1.18 -5.80
CA VAL A 170 -1.66 -0.15 -6.09
C VAL A 170 -0.18 -0.14 -5.74
N PHE A 171 0.23 -1.02 -4.85
CA PHE A 171 1.61 -1.13 -4.41
C PHE A 171 2.22 -2.42 -4.92
N VAL A 172 3.36 -2.35 -5.58
CA VAL A 172 4.04 -3.53 -6.13
C VAL A 172 5.50 -3.53 -5.72
N GLN A 173 5.93 -4.59 -5.04
CA GLN A 173 7.32 -4.94 -4.82
C GLN A 173 7.69 -6.04 -5.82
N PRO A 174 8.45 -5.72 -6.89
CA PRO A 174 8.76 -6.69 -7.92
C PRO A 174 9.77 -7.75 -7.50
N ASP A 175 10.69 -7.39 -6.60
CA ASP A 175 11.74 -8.27 -6.08
C ASP A 175 11.76 -8.17 -4.56
N GLU A 176 11.47 -9.26 -3.86
CA GLU A 176 11.44 -9.26 -2.40
C GLU A 176 12.82 -9.16 -1.75
N SER A 177 13.89 -9.41 -2.51
CA SER A 177 15.27 -9.27 -2.03
C SER A 177 15.72 -7.82 -1.93
N ILE A 178 14.98 -6.90 -2.55
CA ILE A 178 15.28 -5.46 -2.58
C ILE A 178 14.16 -4.72 -1.84
N PRO A 179 14.47 -3.82 -0.90
CA PRO A 179 13.46 -3.01 -0.22
C PRO A 179 12.99 -1.86 -1.13
N TYR A 180 12.63 -2.15 -2.37
CA TYR A 180 12.17 -1.23 -3.39
C TYR A 180 10.75 -1.60 -3.81
N TYR A 181 9.86 -0.61 -3.92
CA TYR A 181 8.49 -0.83 -4.37
C TYR A 181 7.96 0.37 -5.13
N LEU A 182 6.98 0.08 -5.99
CA LEU A 182 6.26 1.05 -6.80
C LEU A 182 4.90 1.31 -6.16
N GLU A 183 4.44 2.55 -6.28
CA GLU A 183 3.11 2.98 -5.89
C GLU A 183 2.43 3.63 -7.10
N PHE A 184 1.25 3.13 -7.45
CA PHE A 184 0.41 3.67 -8.52
C PHE A 184 -0.86 4.23 -7.91
N LEU A 185 -1.09 5.53 -8.04
CA LEU A 185 -2.29 6.20 -7.56
C LEU A 185 -3.23 6.45 -8.75
N LEU A 186 -4.41 5.87 -8.64
CA LEU A 186 -5.40 5.75 -9.71
C LEU A 186 -6.72 6.39 -9.26
N SER A 187 -7.27 7.28 -10.08
CA SER A 187 -8.53 7.97 -9.81
C SER A 187 -9.27 8.22 -11.13
N PRO A 188 -10.61 8.18 -11.16
CA PRO A 188 -11.36 8.40 -12.39
C PRO A 188 -11.06 9.77 -13.03
N GLY A 189 -10.88 9.79 -14.35
CA GLY A 189 -10.64 11.03 -15.09
C GLY A 189 -9.30 11.72 -14.79
N ASN A 190 -8.34 10.99 -14.21
CA ASN A 190 -6.97 11.45 -13.98
C ASN A 190 -5.95 10.52 -14.65
N THR A 191 -4.79 11.06 -15.00
CA THR A 191 -3.64 10.24 -15.40
C THR A 191 -3.07 9.59 -14.14
N ALA A 192 -2.76 8.29 -14.21
CA ALA A 192 -2.08 7.57 -13.14
C ALA A 192 -0.86 8.36 -12.66
N TRP A 193 -0.68 8.42 -11.35
CA TRP A 193 0.51 9.02 -10.76
C TRP A 193 1.35 7.92 -10.12
N ILE A 194 2.62 7.87 -10.49
CA ILE A 194 3.50 6.74 -10.21
C ILE A 194 4.69 7.25 -9.43
N LEU A 195 4.95 6.61 -8.30
CA LEU A 195 6.10 6.84 -7.45
C LEU A 195 6.87 5.55 -7.28
N ASP A 196 8.15 5.71 -6.99
CA ASP A 196 8.98 4.62 -6.50
C ASP A 196 9.59 4.98 -5.15
N HIS A 197 9.72 3.96 -4.33
CA HIS A 197 10.13 4.10 -2.94
C HIS A 197 11.19 3.07 -2.60
N VAL A 198 12.06 3.46 -1.68
CA VAL A 198 12.92 2.52 -0.96
C VAL A 198 12.54 2.54 0.52
N LEU A 199 12.56 1.36 1.15
CA LEU A 199 12.42 1.19 2.57
C LEU A 199 13.82 1.00 3.22
N PRO A 200 14.50 2.08 3.64
CA PRO A 200 15.75 1.99 4.38
C PRO A 200 15.57 1.32 5.74
N GLU A 201 16.69 0.95 6.37
CA GLU A 201 16.75 0.34 7.71
C GLU A 201 16.06 1.18 8.81
N SER A 202 15.86 2.48 8.57
CA SER A 202 15.11 3.35 9.48
C SER A 202 13.63 2.98 9.61
N GLY A 203 13.08 2.20 8.68
CA GLY A 203 11.65 1.86 8.66
C GLY A 203 10.74 2.99 8.16
N PHE A 204 11.32 4.09 7.69
CA PHE A 204 10.60 5.19 7.05
C PHE A 204 10.88 5.13 5.55
N TRP A 205 9.83 4.96 4.75
CA TRP A 205 10.00 4.91 3.30
C TRP A 205 10.47 6.28 2.79
N THR A 206 11.30 6.22 1.74
CA THR A 206 11.76 7.40 1.03
C THR A 206 11.31 7.28 -0.42
N THR A 207 10.55 8.26 -0.88
CA THR A 207 10.24 8.42 -2.30
C THR A 207 11.48 8.86 -3.05
N ILE A 208 11.87 8.11 -4.08
CA ILE A 208 13.03 8.45 -4.91
C ILE A 208 12.59 9.39 -6.03
N HIS A 209 11.55 9.01 -6.77
CA HIS A 209 10.98 9.79 -7.84
C HIS A 209 9.51 10.08 -7.57
N PHE A 210 9.18 11.38 -7.50
CA PHE A 210 7.80 11.84 -7.44
C PHE A 210 7.10 11.81 -8.80
N HIS A 211 7.80 11.47 -9.89
CA HIS A 211 7.25 11.43 -11.25
C HIS A 211 7.91 10.30 -12.04
N PHE A 212 7.70 9.07 -11.61
CA PHE A 212 8.26 7.91 -12.29
C PHE A 212 7.47 7.61 -13.57
N GLN A 213 8.17 7.26 -14.65
CA GLN A 213 7.54 6.90 -15.92
C GLN A 213 7.45 5.38 -16.00
N TYR A 214 6.25 4.87 -16.19
CA TYR A 214 5.96 3.44 -16.28
C TYR A 214 4.84 3.20 -17.28
N GLU A 215 4.89 2.12 -18.07
CA GLU A 215 3.80 1.80 -18.98
C GLU A 215 2.58 1.31 -18.18
N ILE A 216 1.59 2.20 -18.06
CA ILE A 216 0.29 1.94 -17.44
C ILE A 216 -0.83 2.54 -18.30
N GLN A 217 -1.95 1.83 -18.37
CA GLN A 217 -3.21 2.38 -18.83
C GLN A 217 -4.23 2.26 -17.71
N VAL A 218 -4.99 3.33 -17.48
CA VAL A 218 -6.08 3.39 -16.50
C VAL A 218 -7.30 4.03 -17.15
N ALA A 219 -8.47 3.51 -16.84
CA ALA A 219 -9.75 4.11 -17.17
C ALA A 219 -10.67 4.03 -15.96
N GLY A 220 -11.57 4.98 -15.83
CA GLY A 220 -12.48 5.06 -14.69
C GLY A 220 -13.86 5.53 -15.10
N HIS A 221 -14.86 4.97 -14.45
CA HIS A 221 -16.26 5.27 -14.66
C HIS A 221 -16.94 5.59 -13.32
N ILE A 222 -17.61 6.73 -13.24
CA ILE A 222 -18.35 7.15 -12.04
C ILE A 222 -19.84 6.97 -12.32
N ASN A 223 -20.58 6.46 -11.36
CA ASN A 223 -22.05 6.40 -11.38
C ASN A 223 -22.62 6.74 -9.99
N ASP A 224 -23.96 6.77 -9.88
CA ASP A 224 -24.66 7.17 -8.65
C ASP A 224 -24.39 6.24 -7.45
N ASN A 225 -23.90 5.03 -7.69
CA ASN A 225 -23.64 4.04 -6.65
C ASN A 225 -22.15 3.93 -6.30
N GLY A 226 -21.26 4.69 -6.93
CA GLY A 226 -19.82 4.62 -6.69
C GLY A 226 -18.97 4.80 -7.95
N TYR A 227 -17.75 4.29 -7.91
CA TYR A 227 -16.83 4.36 -9.05
C TYR A 227 -16.16 3.02 -9.35
N GLU A 228 -15.87 2.84 -10.63
CA GLU A 228 -15.08 1.75 -11.16
C GLU A 228 -13.76 2.27 -11.70
N LEU A 229 -12.71 1.45 -11.54
CA LEU A 229 -11.43 1.65 -12.21
C LEU A 229 -11.02 0.34 -12.86
N GLU A 230 -10.45 0.45 -14.04
CA GLU A 230 -9.70 -0.61 -14.70
C GLU A 230 -8.28 -0.13 -14.97
N PHE A 231 -7.31 -1.03 -14.83
CA PHE A 231 -5.93 -0.72 -15.16
C PHE A 231 -5.20 -1.93 -15.73
N ARG A 232 -4.16 -1.64 -16.50
CA ARG A 232 -3.11 -2.60 -16.84
C ARG A 232 -1.73 -2.01 -16.58
N ILE A 233 -0.87 -2.77 -15.93
CA ILE A 233 0.53 -2.41 -15.62
C ILE A 233 1.42 -3.37 -16.40
N ASP A 234 2.41 -2.83 -17.12
CA ASP A 234 3.37 -3.65 -17.84
C ASP A 234 4.37 -4.30 -16.89
N LEU A 235 4.27 -5.62 -16.70
CA LEU A 235 5.18 -6.33 -15.81
C LEU A 235 6.61 -6.33 -16.36
N ALA A 236 6.80 -6.27 -17.68
CA ALA A 236 8.14 -6.38 -18.27
C ALA A 236 9.05 -5.19 -17.92
N ASP A 237 8.48 -4.07 -17.47
CA ASP A 237 9.21 -2.90 -17.02
C ASP A 237 9.69 -3.03 -15.56
N PHE A 238 9.37 -4.11 -14.82
CA PHE A 238 9.93 -4.25 -13.46
C PHE A 238 11.39 -4.72 -13.51
N PRO A 239 12.24 -4.29 -12.54
CA PRO A 239 13.67 -4.63 -12.53
C PRO A 239 14.01 -6.12 -12.75
N PRO A 240 13.25 -7.11 -12.23
CA PRO A 240 13.50 -8.53 -12.53
C PRO A 240 13.35 -8.92 -14.01
N TYR A 241 12.51 -8.21 -14.76
CA TYR A 241 12.14 -8.53 -16.15
C TYR A 241 12.85 -7.66 -17.18
N GLN A 242 13.28 -6.45 -16.79
CA GLN A 242 13.94 -5.45 -17.64
C GLN A 242 15.17 -5.97 -18.42
N GLN A 243 15.73 -7.13 -18.08
CA GLN A 243 16.89 -7.69 -18.78
C GLN A 243 16.86 -9.22 -19.03
N ARG A 244 15.80 -9.97 -18.68
CA ARG A 244 15.94 -11.45 -18.55
C ARG A 244 14.90 -12.34 -19.23
N ARG A 245 13.64 -11.91 -19.39
CA ARG A 245 12.57 -12.66 -20.10
C ARG A 245 11.21 -11.98 -19.92
N LYS A 246 10.24 -12.37 -20.76
CA LYS A 246 8.82 -12.02 -20.58
C LYS A 246 8.25 -12.65 -19.29
N PRO A 247 7.22 -12.01 -18.68
CA PRO A 247 6.41 -12.63 -17.63
C PRO A 247 5.85 -13.98 -18.08
N ARG A 248 5.79 -14.95 -17.19
CA ARG A 248 5.25 -16.29 -17.46
C ARG A 248 4.61 -16.90 -16.21
N GLY A 249 3.91 -18.02 -16.41
CA GLY A 249 3.39 -18.83 -15.31
C GLY A 249 4.48 -19.20 -14.30
N GLY A 250 4.12 -19.18 -13.02
CA GLY A 250 5.00 -19.40 -11.89
C GLY A 250 5.81 -18.18 -11.44
N ASP A 251 5.79 -17.07 -12.18
CA ASP A 251 6.41 -15.84 -11.72
C ASP A 251 5.71 -15.29 -10.48
N VAL A 252 6.49 -14.63 -9.63
CA VAL A 252 6.03 -14.12 -8.34
C VAL A 252 6.31 -12.63 -8.26
N LEU A 253 5.32 -11.87 -7.80
CA LEU A 253 5.46 -10.49 -7.34
C LEU A 253 4.76 -10.33 -5.99
N ARG A 254 5.15 -9.35 -5.20
CA ARG A 254 4.46 -9.00 -3.96
C ARG A 254 3.67 -7.73 -4.17
N MET A 255 2.41 -7.70 -3.80
CA MET A 255 1.60 -6.49 -3.97
C MET A 255 0.47 -6.37 -2.94
N THR A 256 -0.05 -5.16 -2.84
CA THR A 256 -1.34 -4.88 -2.23
C THR A 256 -2.07 -3.79 -3.00
N MET A 257 -3.36 -3.62 -2.68
CA MET A 257 -4.19 -2.54 -3.20
C MET A 257 -4.94 -1.95 -2.02
N VAL A 258 -4.97 -0.62 -1.97
CA VAL A 258 -5.60 0.15 -0.90
C VAL A 258 -6.57 1.13 -1.54
N ARG A 259 -7.83 1.09 -1.09
CA ARG A 259 -8.81 2.15 -1.36
C ARG A 259 -8.55 3.26 -0.37
N MET A 260 -8.37 4.46 -0.89
CA MET A 260 -8.46 5.70 -0.14
C MET A 260 -9.89 6.19 -0.25
N ASN A 261 -10.57 6.39 0.89
CA ASN A 261 -11.93 6.93 0.95
C ASN A 261 -11.93 8.19 1.80
N LEU A 262 -12.28 9.35 1.22
CA LEU A 262 -12.38 10.59 1.98
C LEU A 262 -13.74 10.69 2.69
N ASP A 263 -13.75 10.47 4.01
CA ASP A 263 -14.94 10.69 4.82
C ASP A 263 -15.11 12.18 5.14
N ILE A 264 -15.76 12.91 4.23
CA ILE A 264 -16.05 14.36 4.40
C ILE A 264 -16.93 14.64 5.62
N ARG A 265 -17.67 13.64 6.12
CA ARG A 265 -18.53 13.77 7.31
C ARG A 265 -17.73 13.65 8.60
N LYS A 266 -16.53 13.06 8.56
CA LYS A 266 -15.62 12.90 9.70
C LYS A 266 -14.34 13.70 9.54
N GLN A 267 -14.47 15.03 9.52
CA GLN A 267 -13.34 15.97 9.56
C GLN A 267 -12.34 15.75 8.40
N GLU A 268 -12.83 15.33 7.22
CA GLU A 268 -12.00 15.06 6.04
C GLU A 268 -10.88 14.03 6.29
N LYS A 269 -11.16 13.03 7.14
CA LYS A 269 -10.21 11.94 7.36
C LYS A 269 -10.34 10.90 6.24
N THR A 270 -9.21 10.58 5.61
CA THR A 270 -9.15 9.47 4.66
C THR A 270 -9.10 8.12 5.41
N VAL A 271 -10.03 7.23 5.07
CA VAL A 271 -10.07 5.84 5.53
C VAL A 271 -9.39 4.96 4.49
N GLN A 272 -8.52 4.07 4.96
CA GLN A 272 -7.79 3.13 4.10
C GLN A 272 -8.36 1.72 4.26
N THR A 273 -8.73 1.07 3.16
CA THR A 273 -9.17 -0.33 3.17
C THR A 273 -8.49 -1.17 2.10
N SER A 274 -8.31 -2.46 2.34
CA SER A 274 -7.68 -3.42 1.43
C SER A 274 -8.57 -4.66 1.21
N PHE A 275 -8.24 -5.47 0.20
CA PHE A 275 -9.00 -6.68 -0.15
C PHE A 275 -8.65 -7.92 0.68
N TYR A 276 -7.70 -7.78 1.62
CA TYR A 276 -7.32 -8.75 2.64
C TYR A 276 -6.82 -8.01 3.88
N PRO A 277 -6.75 -8.62 5.08
CA PRO A 277 -6.19 -7.97 6.27
C PRO A 277 -4.77 -7.46 6.03
N LEU A 278 -4.58 -6.14 6.09
CA LEU A 278 -3.28 -5.50 5.89
C LEU A 278 -2.88 -4.73 7.15
N LEU A 279 -1.76 -5.11 7.76
CA LEU A 279 -1.22 -4.43 8.94
C LEU A 279 -0.52 -3.11 8.53
N HIS A 280 -0.88 -2.01 9.19
CA HIS A 280 -0.48 -0.62 8.91
C HIS A 280 -1.11 0.00 7.66
N SER A 281 -0.43 -0.02 6.52
CA SER A 281 -0.87 0.64 5.30
C SER A 281 -0.20 0.02 4.07
N GLY A 282 -0.49 0.55 2.88
CA GLY A 282 0.17 0.20 1.64
C GLY A 282 1.69 0.38 1.64
N HIS A 283 2.27 1.17 2.56
CA HIS A 283 3.72 1.32 2.69
C HIS A 283 4.41 0.19 3.51
N ASN A 284 3.66 -0.81 3.98
CA ASN A 284 4.21 -1.97 4.67
C ASN A 284 4.47 -3.15 3.72
N ILE A 285 5.64 -3.15 3.08
CA ILE A 285 6.06 -4.20 2.13
C ILE A 285 6.06 -5.61 2.75
N PHE A 286 6.24 -5.73 4.06
CA PHE A 286 6.23 -7.02 4.76
C PHE A 286 4.83 -7.64 4.83
N GLY A 287 3.77 -6.83 4.70
CA GLY A 287 2.37 -7.26 4.64
C GLY A 287 1.84 -7.53 3.23
N TYR A 288 2.66 -7.38 2.19
CA TYR A 288 2.22 -7.60 0.80
C TYR A 288 1.91 -9.06 0.54
N ALA A 289 0.78 -9.29 -0.13
CA ALA A 289 0.39 -10.60 -0.59
C ALA A 289 1.35 -11.08 -1.69
N LYS A 290 1.69 -12.37 -1.65
CA LYS A 290 2.47 -13.03 -2.69
C LYS A 290 1.54 -13.41 -3.84
N MET A 291 1.77 -12.84 -5.00
CA MET A 291 0.98 -13.08 -6.21
C MET A 291 1.75 -13.99 -7.16
N ILE A 292 1.21 -15.18 -7.41
CA ILE A 292 1.78 -16.17 -8.33
C ILE A 292 1.01 -16.14 -9.63
N LEU A 293 1.70 -15.89 -10.75
CA LEU A 293 1.07 -15.91 -12.06
C LEU A 293 0.70 -17.36 -12.44
N ALA A 294 -0.59 -17.65 -12.67
CA ALA A 294 -1.03 -18.97 -13.11
C ALA A 294 -0.50 -19.30 -14.50
N GLU A 295 -0.23 -20.57 -14.81
CA GLU A 295 0.11 -20.98 -16.17
C GLU A 295 -0.94 -20.55 -17.20
N GLY A 296 -0.47 -19.95 -18.30
CA GLY A 296 -1.33 -19.71 -19.45
C GLY A 296 -1.69 -21.04 -20.10
N LYS A 297 -2.98 -21.29 -20.35
CA LYS A 297 -3.34 -22.41 -21.23
C LYS A 297 -2.79 -22.11 -22.61
N SER A 298 -1.68 -22.76 -22.97
CA SER A 298 -1.24 -22.82 -24.36
C SER A 298 -2.40 -23.38 -25.16
N LEU A 299 -3.01 -22.56 -26.02
CA LEU A 299 -3.89 -23.06 -27.07
C LEU A 299 -3.00 -23.97 -27.92
N LYS A 300 -3.09 -25.28 -27.69
CA LYS A 300 -2.56 -26.26 -28.62
C LYS A 300 -3.27 -25.98 -29.93
N ASN A 301 -2.56 -25.43 -30.90
CA ASN A 301 -3.01 -25.38 -32.28
C ASN A 301 -3.30 -26.83 -32.70
N HIS A 302 -4.57 -27.14 -32.89
CA HIS A 302 -5.03 -28.35 -33.58
C HIS A 302 -5.06 -28.06 -35.08
#